data_AF-A0A6N3UUQ8-F1
#
_entry.id   AF-A0A6N3UUQ8-F1
#
_cell.length_a   1.000
_cell.length_b   1.000
_cell.length_c   1.000
_cell.angle_alpha   90.00
_cell.angle_beta   90.00
_cell.angle_gamma   90.00
#
_symmetry.space_group_name_H-M   'P 1'
#
loop_
_entity.id
_entity.type
_entity.pdbx_description
1 polymer ?
#
loop_
_entity_poly.entity_id
_entity_poly.type
_entity_poly.pdbx_seq_one_letter_code
_entity_poly.pdbx_strand_id
1 'polypeptide(L)'
;MSISNDSLPIIAGIITNTARSMTTVMQYIYTVSDSDFYNINIKDVFRIALMDVTETSRLENLGIRIKTPENDAMFETTEFGRVQHLIMYSLAARLPLISRQIEDFPLSDKQLKQVYELMIKNGADNFGEIIYESYEGNFKVRKQKNPLPSYSSDWFRRYVYTYMPKFGEINNRNLYFLGCVEAMFPLYYSAMTAQLKKVMFLLDK
;
A
#
# COMPACT_ATOMS: atom_id res chain seq x y z
N MET A 1 -27.93 -5.63 6.18
CA MET A 1 -27.56 -5.89 7.59
C MET A 1 -26.26 -5.12 7.83
N SER A 2 -25.72 -5.05 9.05
CA SER A 2 -24.38 -4.49 9.24
C SER A 2 -23.44 -5.63 9.57
N ILE A 3 -22.28 -5.67 8.92
CA ILE A 3 -21.20 -6.63 9.22
C ILE A 3 -20.95 -6.69 10.74
N SER A 4 -20.70 -7.88 11.30
CA SER A 4 -20.37 -8.03 12.72
C SER A 4 -19.06 -7.30 13.06
N ASN A 5 -18.96 -6.75 14.27
CA ASN A 5 -17.72 -6.14 14.76
C ASN A 5 -16.55 -7.14 14.81
N ASP A 6 -16.85 -8.44 14.93
CA ASP A 6 -15.85 -9.50 14.92
C ASP A 6 -15.15 -9.66 13.56
N SER A 7 -15.72 -9.10 12.49
CA SER A 7 -15.17 -9.16 11.14
C SER A 7 -14.29 -7.95 10.79
N LEU A 8 -14.28 -6.89 11.61
CA LEU A 8 -13.43 -5.71 11.37
C LEU A 8 -11.92 -6.03 11.33
N PRO A 9 -11.38 -6.96 12.14
CA PRO A 9 -9.99 -7.39 12.03
C PRO A 9 -9.64 -8.00 10.67
N ILE A 10 -10.58 -8.66 9.98
CA ILE A 10 -10.35 -9.21 8.64
C ILE A 10 -10.12 -8.08 7.64
N ILE A 11 -10.91 -7.01 7.74
CA ILE A 11 -10.81 -5.82 6.89
C ILE A 11 -9.48 -5.09 7.13
N ALA A 12 -9.09 -4.90 8.40
CA ALA A 12 -7.78 -4.35 8.75
C ALA A 12 -6.63 -5.26 8.28
N GLY A 13 -6.83 -6.57 8.34
CA GLY A 13 -5.88 -7.58 7.86
C GLY A 13 -5.60 -7.46 6.35
N ILE A 14 -6.62 -7.21 5.53
CA ILE A 14 -6.45 -6.97 4.08
C ILE A 14 -5.55 -5.76 3.83
N ILE A 15 -5.78 -4.64 4.51
CA ILE A 15 -4.98 -3.42 4.33
C ILE A 15 -3.54 -3.63 4.82
N THR A 16 -3.38 -4.30 5.96
CA THR A 16 -2.06 -4.63 6.54
C THR A 16 -1.25 -5.54 5.61
N ASN A 17 -1.88 -6.61 5.09
CA ASN A 17 -1.23 -7.53 4.17
C ASN A 17 -0.97 -6.89 2.80
N THR A 18 -1.84 -5.98 2.36
CA THR A 18 -1.59 -5.15 1.16
C THR A 18 -0.34 -4.31 1.33
N ALA A 19 -0.18 -3.62 2.46
CA ALA A 19 1.02 -2.81 2.72
C ALA A 19 2.28 -3.68 2.77
N ARG A 20 2.22 -4.85 3.42
CA ARG A 20 3.33 -5.82 3.43
C ARG A 20 3.68 -6.31 2.02
N SER A 21 2.67 -6.65 1.23
CA SER A 21 2.85 -7.07 -0.17
C SER A 21 3.52 -5.99 -1.00
N MET A 22 3.07 -4.73 -0.86
CA MET A 22 3.69 -3.58 -1.51
C MET A 22 5.16 -3.44 -1.13
N THR A 23 5.53 -3.58 0.15
CA THR A 23 6.95 -3.52 0.55
C THR A 23 7.78 -4.65 -0.04
N THR A 24 7.24 -5.88 -0.09
CA THR A 24 7.92 -7.00 -0.76
C THR A 24 8.12 -6.71 -2.25
N VAL A 25 7.08 -6.20 -2.92
CA VAL A 25 7.18 -5.84 -4.35
C VAL A 25 8.16 -4.71 -4.57
N MET A 26 8.25 -3.70 -3.69
CA MET A 26 9.31 -2.69 -3.77
C MET A 26 10.70 -3.34 -3.78
N GLN A 27 10.94 -4.34 -2.93
CA GLN A 27 12.21 -5.05 -2.91
C GLN A 27 12.46 -5.81 -4.23
N TYR A 28 11.44 -6.49 -4.78
CA TYR A 28 11.54 -7.12 -6.11
C TYR A 28 11.85 -6.10 -7.22
N ILE A 29 11.16 -4.96 -7.25
CA ILE A 29 11.40 -3.89 -8.23
C ILE A 29 12.84 -3.41 -8.14
N TYR A 30 13.33 -3.19 -6.90
CA TYR A 30 14.70 -2.75 -6.67
C TYR A 30 15.71 -3.80 -7.15
N THR A 31 15.54 -5.08 -6.80
CA THR A 31 16.42 -6.15 -7.28
C THR A 31 16.41 -6.26 -8.80
N VAL A 32 15.24 -6.20 -9.44
CA VAL A 32 15.16 -6.19 -10.92
C VAL A 32 15.91 -5.00 -11.50
N SER A 33 15.81 -3.82 -10.89
CA SER A 33 16.51 -2.62 -11.36
C SER A 33 18.03 -2.73 -11.24
N ASP A 34 18.53 -3.56 -10.32
CA ASP A 34 19.94 -3.74 -10.02
C ASP A 34 20.59 -4.87 -10.83
N SER A 35 19.97 -6.07 -10.85
CA SER A 35 20.58 -7.29 -11.38
C SER A 35 19.97 -7.83 -12.66
N ASP A 36 18.71 -7.51 -12.98
CA ASP A 36 17.94 -8.22 -14.01
C ASP A 36 17.15 -7.31 -14.96
N PHE A 37 17.58 -6.04 -15.06
CA PHE A 37 16.86 -4.98 -15.77
C PHE A 37 16.47 -5.34 -17.21
N TYR A 38 17.35 -6.04 -17.94
CA TYR A 38 17.13 -6.41 -19.33
C TYR A 38 16.39 -7.75 -19.51
N ASN A 39 16.34 -8.58 -18.47
CA ASN A 39 15.83 -9.94 -18.56
C ASN A 39 14.41 -10.08 -18.00
N ILE A 40 14.02 -9.22 -17.06
CA ILE A 40 12.74 -9.29 -16.38
C ILE A 40 11.92 -8.04 -16.67
N ASN A 41 10.76 -8.23 -17.28
CA ASN A 41 9.83 -7.14 -17.49
C ASN A 41 9.08 -6.83 -16.19
N ILE A 42 9.12 -5.57 -15.75
CA ILE A 42 8.37 -5.11 -14.56
C ILE A 42 6.87 -5.42 -14.62
N LYS A 43 6.32 -5.52 -15.84
CA LYS A 43 4.92 -5.90 -16.05
C LYS A 43 4.61 -7.29 -15.51
N ASP A 44 5.57 -8.22 -15.51
CA ASP A 44 5.37 -9.56 -14.97
C ASP A 44 5.35 -9.55 -13.44
N VAL A 45 6.21 -8.74 -12.82
CA VAL A 45 6.16 -8.46 -11.37
C VAL A 45 4.79 -7.91 -11.00
N PHE A 46 4.32 -6.86 -11.68
CA PHE A 46 2.99 -6.29 -11.42
C PHE A 46 1.85 -7.25 -11.72
N ARG A 47 1.92 -8.02 -12.80
CA ARG A 47 0.89 -8.99 -13.15
C ARG A 47 0.71 -9.99 -12.01
N ILE A 48 1.80 -10.56 -11.48
CA ILE A 48 1.74 -11.53 -10.39
C ILE A 48 1.26 -10.87 -9.09
N ALA A 49 1.86 -9.73 -8.75
CA ALA A 49 1.56 -8.97 -7.53
C ALA A 49 0.10 -8.51 -7.43
N LEU A 50 -0.52 -8.13 -8.56
CA LEU A 50 -1.89 -7.64 -8.59
C LEU A 50 -2.94 -8.76 -8.71
N MET A 51 -2.54 -10.03 -8.89
CA MET A 51 -3.48 -11.16 -8.84
C MET A 51 -4.09 -11.34 -7.45
N ASP A 52 -3.27 -11.14 -6.41
CA ASP A 52 -3.68 -11.13 -5.01
C ASP A 52 -2.80 -10.13 -4.27
N VAL A 53 -3.34 -8.94 -3.99
CA VAL A 53 -2.56 -7.87 -3.36
C VAL A 53 -2.20 -8.17 -1.90
N THR A 54 -2.73 -9.25 -1.31
CA THR A 54 -2.44 -9.63 0.08
C THR A 54 -1.39 -10.73 0.21
N GLU A 55 -0.93 -11.31 -0.91
CA GLU A 55 -0.04 -12.48 -0.93
C GLU A 55 1.08 -12.33 -1.97
N THR A 56 2.30 -12.67 -1.60
CA THR A 56 3.50 -12.47 -2.44
C THR A 56 4.27 -13.73 -2.78
N SER A 57 3.95 -14.88 -2.19
CA SER A 57 4.62 -16.17 -2.45
C SER A 57 4.76 -16.50 -3.94
N ARG A 58 3.80 -16.09 -4.78
CA ARG A 58 3.87 -16.34 -6.23
C ARG A 58 5.01 -15.60 -6.93
N LEU A 59 5.55 -14.52 -6.35
CA LEU A 59 6.69 -13.79 -6.90
C LEU A 59 7.98 -14.60 -6.82
N GLU A 60 8.07 -15.59 -5.93
CA GLU A 60 9.20 -16.52 -5.86
C GLU A 60 9.38 -17.30 -7.16
N ASN A 61 8.29 -17.53 -7.92
CA ASN A 61 8.33 -18.20 -9.22
C ASN A 61 9.06 -17.40 -10.31
N LEU A 62 9.35 -16.11 -10.07
CA LEU A 62 10.17 -15.31 -10.99
C LEU A 62 11.66 -15.67 -10.92
N GLY A 63 12.09 -16.45 -9.92
CA GLY A 63 13.50 -16.80 -9.73
C GLY A 63 14.38 -15.65 -9.24
N ILE A 64 13.80 -14.49 -8.92
CA ILE A 64 14.52 -13.32 -8.41
C ILE A 64 14.89 -13.54 -6.95
N ARG A 65 16.17 -13.38 -6.63
CA ARG A 65 16.68 -13.47 -5.24
C ARG A 65 16.78 -12.07 -4.64
N ILE A 66 15.80 -11.71 -3.82
CA ILE A 66 15.76 -10.39 -3.17
C ILE A 66 16.90 -10.21 -2.17
N LYS A 67 17.21 -11.27 -1.40
CA LYS A 67 18.21 -11.26 -0.33
C LYS A 67 19.61 -11.54 -0.84
N THR A 68 20.15 -10.61 -1.63
CA THR A 68 21.58 -10.56 -1.88
C THR A 68 22.26 -9.77 -0.77
N PRO A 69 23.54 -10.02 -0.45
CA PRO A 69 24.24 -9.27 0.60
C PRO A 69 24.19 -7.73 0.41
N GLU A 70 24.20 -7.26 -0.83
CA GLU A 70 24.09 -5.82 -1.14
C GLU A 70 22.67 -5.27 -0.90
N ASN A 71 21.64 -6.05 -1.24
CA ASN A 71 20.24 -5.66 -1.06
C ASN A 71 19.79 -5.75 0.42
N ASP A 72 20.23 -6.77 1.14
CA ASP A 72 19.91 -6.98 2.56
C ASP A 72 20.34 -5.75 3.39
N ALA A 73 21.55 -5.25 3.16
CA ALA A 73 22.05 -4.04 3.85
C ALA A 73 21.21 -2.78 3.56
N MET A 74 20.52 -2.71 2.43
CA MET A 74 19.63 -1.58 2.10
C MET A 74 18.23 -1.73 2.70
N PHE A 75 17.70 -2.95 2.75
CA PHE A 75 16.33 -3.19 3.25
C PHE A 75 16.25 -3.37 4.77
N GLU A 76 17.35 -3.74 5.44
CA GLU A 76 17.41 -3.87 6.90
C GLU A 76 17.58 -2.52 7.64
N THR A 77 17.43 -1.40 6.94
CA THR A 77 17.45 -0.08 7.55
C THR A 77 16.14 0.23 8.29
N THR A 78 16.23 1.00 9.38
CA THR A 78 15.04 1.44 10.12
C THR A 78 14.12 2.28 9.22
N GLU A 79 14.72 3.09 8.34
CA GLU A 79 14.04 3.97 7.41
C GLU A 79 13.25 3.17 6.36
N PHE A 80 13.81 2.09 5.82
CA PHE A 80 13.07 1.22 4.91
C PHE A 80 11.94 0.48 5.65
N GLY A 81 12.20 0.00 6.88
CA GLY A 81 11.18 -0.64 7.72
C GLY A 81 9.94 0.24 7.97
N ARG A 82 10.15 1.56 8.15
CA ARG A 82 9.05 2.55 8.30
C ARG A 82 8.17 2.68 7.07
N VAL A 83 8.64 2.33 5.87
CA VAL A 83 7.84 2.44 4.63
C VAL A 83 6.55 1.63 4.74
N GLN A 84 6.59 0.41 5.31
CA GLN A 84 5.38 -0.40 5.49
C GLN A 84 4.33 0.34 6.32
N HIS A 85 4.76 0.95 7.43
CA HIS A 85 3.90 1.67 8.36
C HIS A 85 3.27 2.92 7.73
N LEU A 86 4.03 3.62 6.89
CA LEU A 86 3.55 4.75 6.08
C LEU A 86 2.54 4.32 5.02
N ILE A 87 2.77 3.19 4.32
CA ILE A 87 1.77 2.63 3.38
C ILE A 87 0.49 2.25 4.12
N MET A 88 0.60 1.60 5.29
CA MET A 88 -0.55 1.26 6.11
C MET A 88 -1.35 2.52 6.47
N TYR A 89 -0.66 3.59 6.89
CA TYR A 89 -1.30 4.87 7.20
C TYR A 89 -1.96 5.50 5.97
N SER A 90 -1.25 5.57 4.84
CA SER A 90 -1.77 6.20 3.61
C SER A 90 -3.03 5.50 3.09
N LEU A 91 -3.09 4.17 3.18
CA LEU A 91 -4.28 3.39 2.81
C LEU A 91 -5.40 3.57 3.85
N ALA A 92 -5.09 3.53 5.14
CA ALA A 92 -6.06 3.66 6.22
C ALA A 92 -6.72 5.04 6.27
N ALA A 93 -5.96 6.12 6.02
CA ALA A 93 -6.46 7.48 5.94
C ALA A 93 -7.52 7.66 4.83
N ARG A 94 -7.54 6.76 3.82
CA ARG A 94 -8.44 6.80 2.67
C ARG A 94 -9.70 5.94 2.85
N LEU A 95 -9.84 5.20 3.96
CA LEU A 95 -11.03 4.42 4.29
C LEU A 95 -12.36 5.18 4.07
N PRO A 96 -12.50 6.47 4.48
CA PRO A 96 -13.72 7.24 4.21
C PRO A 96 -14.01 7.52 2.74
N LEU A 97 -12.97 7.54 1.89
CA LEU A 97 -13.15 7.70 0.45
C LEU A 97 -13.48 6.38 -0.22
N ILE A 98 -12.90 5.27 0.25
CA ILE A 98 -13.25 3.91 -0.17
C ILE A 98 -14.73 3.63 0.11
N SER A 99 -15.25 4.02 1.27
CA SER A 99 -16.68 3.84 1.60
C SER A 99 -17.62 4.61 0.67
N ARG A 100 -17.13 5.65 0.00
CA ARG A 100 -17.88 6.40 -1.02
C ARG A 100 -17.75 5.76 -2.42
N GLN A 101 -16.65 5.07 -2.69
CA GLN A 101 -16.40 4.39 -3.97
C GLN A 101 -17.20 3.10 -4.14
N ILE A 102 -17.53 2.44 -3.04
CA ILE A 102 -18.26 1.18 -3.03
C ILE A 102 -19.73 1.48 -2.75
N GLU A 103 -20.59 1.18 -3.73
CA GLU A 103 -22.04 1.18 -3.56
C GLU A 103 -22.47 0.20 -2.47
N ASP A 104 -23.46 0.58 -1.67
CA ASP A 104 -23.96 -0.17 -0.51
C ASP A 104 -22.86 -0.61 0.46
N PHE A 105 -21.93 0.30 0.77
CA PHE A 105 -20.84 0.02 1.69
C PHE A 105 -21.37 -0.45 3.07
N PRO A 106 -21.06 -1.68 3.50
CA PRO A 106 -21.79 -2.34 4.59
C PRO A 106 -21.31 -1.98 6.00
N LEU A 107 -20.29 -1.12 6.12
CA LEU A 107 -19.83 -0.63 7.42
C LEU A 107 -20.49 0.70 7.77
N SER A 108 -20.96 0.80 9.01
CA SER A 108 -21.35 2.08 9.61
C SER A 108 -20.15 3.03 9.80
N ASP A 109 -20.42 4.32 9.96
CA ASP A 109 -19.40 5.33 10.29
C ASP A 109 -18.58 4.95 11.55
N LYS A 110 -19.24 4.35 12.54
CA LYS A 110 -18.59 3.87 13.77
C LYS A 110 -17.62 2.72 13.48
N GLN A 111 -18.06 1.73 12.70
CA GLN A 111 -17.23 0.59 12.31
C GLN A 111 -16.06 1.02 11.43
N LEU A 112 -16.28 1.98 10.54
CA LEU A 112 -15.22 2.54 9.71
C LEU A 112 -14.12 3.20 10.55
N LYS A 113 -14.49 3.94 11.61
CA LYS A 113 -13.53 4.51 12.56
C LYS A 113 -12.81 3.41 13.35
N GLN A 114 -13.52 2.37 13.78
CA GLN A 114 -12.90 1.22 14.47
C GLN A 114 -11.88 0.50 13.59
N VAL A 115 -12.13 0.30 12.29
CA VAL A 115 -11.13 -0.26 11.36
C VAL A 115 -9.91 0.65 11.28
N TYR A 116 -10.09 1.97 11.17
CA TYR A 116 -8.97 2.91 11.18
C TYR A 116 -8.16 2.84 12.48
N GLU A 117 -8.81 2.79 13.64
CA GLU A 117 -8.14 2.66 14.93
C GLU A 117 -7.38 1.33 15.06
N LEU A 118 -7.93 0.23 14.53
CA LEU A 118 -7.23 -1.04 14.42
C LEU A 118 -5.98 -0.94 13.54
N MET A 119 -6.05 -0.19 12.43
CA MET A 119 -4.87 0.04 11.58
C MET A 119 -3.75 0.77 12.34
N ILE A 120 -4.08 1.82 13.09
CA ILE A 120 -3.11 2.54 13.94
C ILE A 120 -2.53 1.60 14.98
N LYS A 121 -3.37 0.81 15.66
CA LYS A 121 -2.92 -0.19 16.65
C LYS A 121 -2.01 -1.26 16.03
N ASN A 122 -2.24 -1.62 14.78
CA ASN A 122 -1.42 -2.57 14.02
C ASN A 122 -0.12 -1.96 13.47
N GLY A 123 0.15 -0.69 13.80
CA GLY A 123 1.40 -0.01 13.48
C GLY A 123 1.32 0.97 12.32
N ALA A 124 0.14 1.28 11.76
CA ALA A 124 0.05 2.38 10.80
C ALA A 124 0.49 3.69 11.47
N ASP A 125 1.46 4.38 10.88
CA ASP A 125 2.09 5.57 11.47
C ASP A 125 2.46 6.59 10.38
N ASN A 126 2.28 7.88 10.68
CA ASN A 126 2.62 9.00 9.78
C ASN A 126 3.93 9.66 10.19
N PHE A 127 5.02 8.90 10.11
CA PHE A 127 6.33 9.37 10.52
C PHE A 127 6.70 10.72 9.88
N GLY A 128 7.00 11.71 10.73
CA GLY A 128 7.38 13.05 10.30
C GLY A 128 6.27 13.85 9.60
N GLU A 129 5.00 13.46 9.79
CA GLU A 129 3.83 14.07 9.15
C GLU A 129 3.98 14.19 7.62
N ILE A 130 4.63 13.19 7.02
CA ILE A 130 5.02 13.21 5.60
C ILE A 130 3.81 13.07 4.67
N ILE A 131 2.76 12.39 5.14
CA ILE A 131 1.47 12.22 4.48
C ILE A 131 0.54 13.32 4.96
N TYR A 132 0.07 14.16 4.04
CA TYR A 132 -0.83 15.27 4.37
C TYR A 132 -2.30 14.87 4.49
N GLU A 133 -2.69 13.74 3.89
CA GLU A 133 -4.04 13.21 4.03
C GLU A 133 -4.23 12.60 5.42
N SER A 134 -5.38 12.87 6.04
CA SER A 134 -5.78 12.27 7.32
C SER A 134 -7.15 11.63 7.21
N TYR A 135 -7.43 10.68 8.11
CA TYR A 135 -8.75 10.06 8.20
C TYR A 135 -9.83 11.12 8.43
N GLU A 136 -9.63 12.03 9.39
CA GLU A 136 -10.59 13.07 9.76
C GLU A 136 -10.85 14.04 8.60
N GLY A 137 -9.81 14.42 7.86
CA GLY A 137 -9.93 15.25 6.67
C GLY A 137 -10.76 14.56 5.59
N ASN A 138 -10.40 13.32 5.25
CA ASN A 138 -11.11 12.51 4.27
C ASN A 138 -12.55 12.21 4.68
N PHE A 139 -12.79 11.99 5.97
CA PHE A 139 -14.12 11.77 6.53
C PHE A 139 -15.03 12.98 6.30
N LYS A 140 -14.55 14.21 6.54
CA LYS A 140 -15.33 15.43 6.32
C LYS A 140 -15.73 15.63 4.86
N VAL A 141 -14.84 15.31 3.92
CA VAL A 141 -15.07 15.56 2.49
C VAL A 141 -15.78 14.41 1.76
N ARG A 142 -15.89 13.22 2.35
CA ARG A 142 -16.46 12.03 1.67
C ARG A 142 -17.90 12.20 1.18
N LYS A 143 -18.71 13.05 1.81
CA LYS A 143 -20.11 13.30 1.42
C LYS A 143 -20.27 14.47 0.44
N GLN A 144 -19.18 15.16 0.10
CA GLN A 144 -19.22 16.28 -0.84
C GLN A 144 -19.44 15.77 -2.27
N LYS A 145 -20.14 16.56 -3.10
CA LYS A 145 -20.42 16.22 -4.50
C LYS A 145 -19.19 16.30 -5.43
N ASN A 146 -18.04 16.75 -4.92
CA ASN A 146 -16.81 16.85 -5.68
C ASN A 146 -16.33 15.48 -6.18
N PRO A 147 -15.64 15.41 -7.32
CA PRO A 147 -14.97 14.19 -7.75
C PRO A 147 -14.14 13.59 -6.63
N LEU A 148 -14.13 12.26 -6.53
CA LEU A 148 -13.24 11.56 -5.60
C LEU A 148 -11.79 11.89 -5.97
N PRO A 149 -10.96 12.39 -5.05
CA PRO A 149 -9.57 12.63 -5.35
C PRO A 149 -8.88 11.31 -5.67
N SER A 150 -7.99 11.30 -6.65
CA SER A 150 -7.13 10.16 -6.95
C SER A 150 -6.23 9.81 -5.75
N TYR A 151 -5.77 8.56 -5.68
CA TYR A 151 -4.77 8.18 -4.67
C TYR A 151 -3.42 8.81 -5.04
N SER A 152 -2.81 9.57 -4.14
CA SER A 152 -1.49 10.15 -4.34
C SER A 152 -0.42 9.35 -3.60
N SER A 153 0.68 9.09 -4.30
CA SER A 153 1.92 8.52 -3.76
C SER A 153 3.03 9.56 -3.58
N ASP A 154 2.73 10.86 -3.69
CA ASP A 154 3.74 11.93 -3.61
C ASP A 154 4.52 11.93 -2.30
N TRP A 155 3.88 11.48 -1.22
CA TRP A 155 4.50 11.30 0.09
C TRP A 155 5.70 10.34 0.04
N PHE A 156 5.67 9.32 -0.82
CA PHE A 156 6.73 8.32 -0.92
C PHE A 156 8.01 8.95 -1.45
N ARG A 157 7.88 9.73 -2.54
CA ARG A 157 9.00 10.48 -3.10
C ARG A 157 9.61 11.43 -2.07
N ARG A 158 8.76 12.18 -1.36
CA ARG A 158 9.21 13.08 -0.28
C ARG A 158 9.94 12.32 0.83
N TYR A 159 9.39 11.18 1.24
CA TYR A 159 9.99 10.31 2.25
C TYR A 159 11.37 9.81 1.82
N VAL A 160 11.50 9.31 0.58
CA VAL A 160 12.77 8.84 0.02
C VAL A 160 13.83 9.94 0.06
N TYR A 161 13.52 11.13 -0.48
CA TYR A 161 14.50 12.22 -0.52
C TYR A 161 14.86 12.79 0.85
N THR A 162 13.99 12.65 1.84
CA THR A 162 14.23 13.16 3.20
C THR A 162 15.00 12.16 4.06
N TYR A 163 14.63 10.87 3.99
CA TYR A 163 15.07 9.86 4.96
C TYR A 163 15.85 8.69 4.34
N MET A 164 15.75 8.47 3.03
CA MET A 164 16.44 7.37 2.34
C MET A 164 17.27 7.89 1.15
N PRO A 165 18.24 8.80 1.37
CA PRO A 165 18.94 9.51 0.29
C PRO A 165 19.60 8.57 -0.73
N LYS A 166 20.05 7.38 -0.32
CA LYS A 166 20.61 6.36 -1.22
C LYS A 166 19.63 5.91 -2.31
N PHE A 167 18.33 5.84 -2.01
CA PHE A 167 17.28 5.53 -2.99
C PHE A 167 16.89 6.77 -3.83
N GLY A 168 17.27 7.97 -3.38
CA GLY A 168 17.03 9.24 -4.08
C GLY A 168 18.20 9.71 -4.95
N GLU A 169 19.34 9.03 -4.94
CA GLU A 169 20.46 9.40 -5.82
C GLU A 169 20.05 9.31 -7.29
N ILE A 170 20.45 10.31 -8.08
CA ILE A 170 20.13 10.38 -9.50
C ILE A 170 21.01 9.40 -10.27
N ASN A 171 20.47 8.22 -10.54
CA ASN A 171 21.04 7.22 -11.42
C ASN A 171 19.91 6.40 -12.07
N ASN A 172 20.22 5.66 -13.13
CA ASN A 172 19.21 4.92 -13.90
C ASN A 172 18.43 3.92 -13.05
N ARG A 173 19.11 3.22 -12.14
CA ARG A 173 18.52 2.22 -11.24
C ARG A 173 17.46 2.83 -10.34
N ASN A 174 17.82 3.90 -9.62
CA ASN A 174 16.94 4.58 -8.67
C ASN A 174 15.78 5.28 -9.38
N LEU A 175 16.01 5.92 -10.54
CA LEU A 175 14.93 6.55 -11.31
C LEU A 175 13.92 5.51 -11.81
N TYR A 176 14.41 4.35 -12.25
CA TYR A 176 13.54 3.23 -12.61
C TYR A 176 12.76 2.69 -11.40
N PHE A 177 13.45 2.42 -10.29
CA PHE A 177 12.82 1.96 -9.05
C PHE A 177 11.72 2.93 -8.59
N LEU A 178 12.03 4.22 -8.47
CA LEU A 178 11.08 5.25 -8.04
C LEU A 178 9.88 5.33 -8.99
N GLY A 179 10.11 5.35 -10.29
CA GLY A 179 9.02 5.40 -11.28
C GLY A 179 8.11 4.17 -11.23
N CYS A 180 8.69 2.98 -11.06
CA CYS A 180 7.92 1.74 -10.91
C CYS A 180 7.12 1.71 -9.60
N VAL A 181 7.73 2.11 -8.48
CA VAL A 181 7.04 2.17 -7.19
C VAL A 181 5.92 3.19 -7.20
N GLU A 182 6.12 4.37 -7.80
CA GLU A 182 5.08 5.38 -7.96
C GLU A 182 3.89 4.89 -8.78
N ALA A 183 4.14 4.13 -9.85
CA ALA A 183 3.10 3.50 -10.65
C ALA A 183 2.38 2.37 -9.90
N MET A 184 3.08 1.63 -9.04
CA MET A 184 2.53 0.53 -8.24
C MET A 184 1.43 1.01 -7.29
N PHE A 185 1.63 2.15 -6.63
CA PHE A 185 0.72 2.69 -5.62
C PHE A 185 -0.77 2.79 -6.03
N PRO A 186 -1.13 3.51 -7.11
CA PRO A 186 -2.53 3.60 -7.53
C PRO A 186 -3.10 2.25 -8.01
N LEU A 187 -2.27 1.37 -8.60
CA LEU A 187 -2.69 0.03 -9.02
C LEU A 187 -3.07 -0.83 -7.82
N TYR A 188 -2.23 -0.85 -6.78
CA TYR A 188 -2.48 -1.55 -5.54
C TYR A 188 -3.69 -0.99 -4.79
N TYR A 189 -3.82 0.34 -4.71
CA TYR A 189 -4.99 0.98 -4.11
C TYR A 189 -6.30 0.52 -4.78
N SER A 190 -6.32 0.50 -6.11
CA SER A 190 -7.48 0.05 -6.89
C SER A 190 -7.79 -1.44 -6.65
N ALA A 191 -6.77 -2.30 -6.71
CA ALA A 191 -6.93 -3.75 -6.52
C ALA A 191 -7.34 -4.11 -5.08
N MET A 192 -6.76 -3.45 -4.08
CA MET A 192 -7.16 -3.58 -2.67
C MET A 192 -8.62 -3.16 -2.47
N THR A 193 -9.04 -2.04 -3.07
CA THR A 193 -10.43 -1.58 -2.99
C THR A 193 -11.41 -2.62 -3.56
N ALA A 194 -11.06 -3.26 -4.69
CA ALA A 194 -11.86 -4.34 -5.26
C ALA A 194 -11.90 -5.59 -4.35
N GLN A 195 -10.78 -5.95 -3.73
CA GLN A 195 -10.71 -7.07 -2.77
C GLN A 195 -11.53 -6.79 -1.51
N LEU A 196 -11.45 -5.57 -0.95
CA LEU A 196 -12.28 -5.13 0.17
C LEU A 196 -13.76 -5.24 -0.16
N LYS A 197 -14.19 -4.74 -1.33
CA LYS A 197 -15.58 -4.89 -1.80
C LYS A 197 -16.03 -6.35 -1.81
N LYS A 198 -15.20 -7.24 -2.39
CA LYS A 198 -15.49 -8.68 -2.45
C LYS A 198 -15.64 -9.31 -1.07
N VAL A 199 -14.70 -9.05 -0.16
CA VAL A 199 -14.71 -9.66 1.18
C VAL A 199 -15.86 -9.10 2.02
N MET A 200 -16.09 -7.79 1.99
CA MET A 200 -17.21 -7.17 2.70
C MET A 200 -18.56 -7.73 2.25
N PHE A 201 -18.75 -7.95 0.94
CA PHE A 201 -19.97 -8.59 0.43
C PHE A 201 -20.16 -10.03 0.92
N LEU A 202 -19.07 -10.78 1.16
CA LEU A 202 -19.14 -12.12 1.74
C LEU A 202 -19.42 -12.10 3.24
N LEU A 203 -19.00 -11.06 3.95
CA LEU A 203 -19.20 -10.90 5.40
C LEU A 203 -20.57 -10.33 5.78
N ASP A 204 -21.27 -9.66 4.85
CA ASP A 204 -22.63 -9.15 5.06
C ASP A 204 -23.72 -10.22 4.85
N LYS A 205 -23.35 -11.39 4.34
CA LYS A 205 -24.22 -12.56 4.16
C LYS A 205 -24.15 -13.50 5.36
#